data_AF-A0A350UP76-F1
#
_entry.id   AF-A0A350UP76-F1
#
_cell.length_a   1.000
_cell.length_b   1.000
_cell.length_c   1.000
_cell.angle_alpha   90.00
_cell.angle_beta   90.00
_cell.angle_gamma   90.00
#
_symmetry.space_group_name_H-M   'P 1'
#
loop_
_entity.id
_entity.type
_entity.pdbx_description
1 polymer ?
#
loop_
_entity_poly.entity_id
_entity_poly.type
_entity_poly.pdbx_seq_one_letter_code
_entity_poly.pdbx_strand_id
1 'polypeptide(L)'
;MRLPQLFLAILLAVPAFANGVLGTWSVSATDPEGQVHKSEMVIEQDGSALKGVVKAGQNTITLQNVQLQGEELSFKLPWDYMVLTLKLRLAGDEMKGTFATAEGDGGPVVARRIGAPAAAGPAGRWKVTVVTDSGREMKVDVELKEDAGKWTGTITTPDGMSLPLADIVASAQAVSFKIPTDQGSFVIKMAPEGAGMKGTYTTPDGVSGNLTAAR
;
A
#
# COMPACT_ATOMS: atom_id res chain seq x y z
N MET A 1 -60.94 13.00 -16.80
CA MET A 1 -60.19 11.84 -16.29
C MET A 1 -58.72 12.06 -16.62
N ARG A 2 -57.88 12.30 -15.60
CA ARG A 2 -56.42 12.45 -15.74
C ARG A 2 -55.78 11.21 -15.12
N LEU A 3 -54.98 10.49 -15.88
CA LEU A 3 -54.15 9.39 -15.38
C LEU A 3 -52.78 9.99 -15.02
N PRO A 4 -52.28 9.87 -13.77
CA PRO A 4 -50.96 10.39 -13.46
C PRO A 4 -49.90 9.41 -13.99
N GLN A 5 -48.97 9.92 -14.80
CA GLN A 5 -47.75 9.23 -15.19
C GLN A 5 -46.93 8.91 -13.94
N LEU A 6 -46.82 7.61 -13.63
CA LEU A 6 -45.91 7.08 -12.62
C LEU A 6 -44.49 7.16 -13.18
N PHE A 7 -43.69 8.14 -12.72
CA PHE A 7 -42.26 8.17 -12.95
C PHE A 7 -41.61 7.03 -12.15
N LEU A 8 -41.20 5.96 -12.84
CA LEU A 8 -40.34 4.92 -12.29
C LEU A 8 -38.93 5.49 -12.16
N ALA A 9 -38.56 5.95 -10.96
CA ALA A 9 -37.18 6.31 -10.64
C ALA A 9 -36.34 5.02 -10.54
N ILE A 10 -35.64 4.67 -11.62
CA ILE A 10 -34.61 3.63 -11.60
C ILE A 10 -33.44 4.19 -10.79
N LEU A 11 -33.30 3.71 -9.56
CA LEU A 11 -32.11 3.93 -8.73
C LEU A 11 -30.96 3.15 -9.39
N LEU A 12 -30.12 3.82 -10.18
CA LEU A 12 -28.85 3.27 -10.65
C LEU A 12 -27.94 3.10 -9.43
N ALA A 13 -27.95 1.92 -8.83
CA ALA A 13 -26.89 1.49 -7.93
C ALA A 13 -25.61 1.38 -8.77
N VAL A 14 -24.80 2.43 -8.79
CA VAL A 14 -23.47 2.40 -9.38
C VAL A 14 -22.66 1.38 -8.57
N PRO A 15 -22.15 0.29 -9.18
CA PRO A 15 -21.33 -0.66 -8.45
C PRO A 15 -20.05 0.04 -8.01
N ALA A 16 -19.94 0.34 -6.72
CA ALA A 16 -18.83 1.05 -6.09
C ALA A 16 -17.48 0.30 -6.10
N PHE A 17 -17.37 -0.81 -6.86
CA PHE A 17 -16.23 -1.72 -6.86
C PHE A 17 -15.18 -1.38 -7.91
N ALA A 18 -15.51 -0.61 -8.95
CA ALA A 18 -14.54 -0.20 -9.96
C ALA A 18 -13.52 0.82 -9.41
N ASN A 19 -13.88 1.61 -8.41
CA ASN A 19 -13.01 2.66 -7.85
C ASN A 19 -11.71 2.13 -7.22
N GLY A 20 -11.69 0.87 -6.79
CA GLY A 20 -10.51 0.31 -6.11
C GLY A 20 -9.30 0.16 -7.02
N VAL A 21 -9.49 -0.07 -8.33
CA VAL A 21 -8.37 -0.35 -9.25
C VAL A 21 -7.91 0.86 -10.05
N LEU A 22 -8.75 1.89 -10.16
CA LEU A 22 -8.44 3.12 -10.91
C LEU A 22 -7.26 3.85 -10.31
N GLY A 23 -6.42 4.45 -11.15
CA GLY A 23 -5.27 5.24 -10.74
C GLY A 23 -3.97 4.76 -11.37
N THR A 24 -2.88 5.34 -10.88
CA THR A 24 -1.52 5.01 -11.35
C THR A 24 -0.88 4.05 -10.37
N TRP A 25 -0.02 3.15 -10.84
CA TRP A 25 0.56 2.04 -10.08
C TRP A 25 2.01 1.81 -10.48
N SER A 26 2.92 1.75 -9.51
CA SER A 26 4.31 1.33 -9.68
C SER A 26 4.35 -0.20 -9.68
N VAL A 27 4.66 -0.79 -10.82
CA VAL A 27 4.69 -2.24 -11.04
C VAL A 27 6.12 -2.75 -10.97
N SER A 28 6.30 -3.91 -10.34
CA SER A 28 7.53 -4.71 -10.34
C SER A 28 7.17 -6.14 -10.72
N ALA A 29 7.74 -6.64 -11.82
CA ALA A 29 7.57 -8.01 -12.28
C ALA A 29 8.93 -8.71 -12.26
N THR A 30 8.99 -9.92 -11.71
CA THR A 30 10.20 -10.75 -11.72
C THR A 30 10.05 -11.80 -12.80
N ASP A 31 10.99 -11.86 -13.76
CA ASP A 31 10.97 -12.90 -14.79
C ASP A 31 11.55 -14.24 -14.28
N PRO A 32 11.45 -15.34 -15.04
CA PRO A 32 11.97 -16.64 -14.62
C PRO A 32 13.49 -16.68 -14.38
N GLU A 33 14.24 -15.72 -14.93
CA GLU A 33 15.68 -15.56 -14.70
C GLU A 33 15.99 -14.78 -13.42
N GLY A 34 14.96 -14.28 -12.75
CA GLY A 34 15.06 -13.51 -11.51
C GLY A 34 15.27 -12.01 -11.72
N GLN A 35 15.24 -11.51 -12.96
CA GLN A 35 15.37 -10.08 -13.23
C GLN A 35 14.09 -9.34 -12.86
N VAL A 36 14.25 -8.20 -12.20
CA VAL A 36 13.12 -7.35 -11.78
C VAL A 36 12.93 -6.20 -12.77
N HIS A 37 11.79 -6.22 -13.45
CA HIS A 37 11.37 -5.20 -14.40
C HIS A 37 10.41 -4.22 -13.72
N LYS A 38 10.73 -2.92 -13.80
CA LYS A 38 9.90 -1.85 -13.21
C LYS A 38 9.17 -1.07 -14.30
N SER A 39 7.90 -0.79 -14.06
CA SER A 39 7.06 -0.01 -14.96
C SER A 39 5.98 0.77 -14.20
N GLU A 40 5.33 1.71 -14.86
CA GLU A 40 4.17 2.41 -14.33
C GLU A 40 2.92 1.93 -15.08
N MET A 41 1.86 1.56 -14.37
CA MET A 41 0.58 1.18 -14.95
C MET A 41 -0.48 2.20 -14.57
N VAL A 42 -1.23 2.71 -15.55
CA VAL A 42 -2.37 3.60 -15.33
C VAL A 42 -3.63 2.84 -15.72
N ILE A 43 -4.59 2.76 -14.79
CA ILE A 43 -5.92 2.20 -15.04
C ILE A 43 -6.95 3.32 -14.93
N GLU A 44 -7.77 3.48 -15.95
CA GLU A 44 -8.81 4.49 -16.04
C GLU A 44 -10.16 3.85 -16.35
N GLN A 45 -11.23 4.55 -16.00
CA GLN A 45 -12.58 4.18 -16.39
C GLN A 45 -12.92 4.83 -17.74
N ASP A 46 -13.49 4.04 -18.64
CA ASP A 46 -14.02 4.49 -19.93
C ASP A 46 -15.48 4.05 -20.05
N GLY A 47 -16.39 4.93 -19.63
CA GLY A 47 -17.80 4.60 -19.47
C GLY A 47 -18.00 3.48 -18.44
N SER A 48 -18.47 2.31 -18.90
CA SER A 48 -18.65 1.11 -18.08
C SER A 48 -17.45 0.15 -18.14
N ALA A 49 -16.47 0.40 -19.00
CA ALA A 49 -15.30 -0.44 -19.18
C ALA A 49 -14.08 0.13 -18.45
N LEU A 50 -13.08 -0.74 -18.22
CA LEU A 50 -11.75 -0.32 -17.79
C LEU A 50 -10.82 -0.26 -19.00
N LYS A 51 -9.95 0.74 -19.01
CA LYS A 51 -8.82 0.84 -19.92
C LYS A 51 -7.55 1.04 -19.11
N GLY A 52 -6.40 0.77 -19.72
CA GLY A 52 -5.15 1.08 -19.08
C GLY A 52 -3.97 1.07 -20.02
N VAL A 53 -2.87 1.61 -19.52
CA VAL A 53 -1.57 1.64 -20.20
C VAL A 53 -0.47 1.26 -19.23
N VAL A 54 0.60 0.65 -19.74
CA VAL A 54 1.86 0.44 -19.03
C VAL A 54 2.94 1.29 -19.70
N LYS A 55 3.64 2.10 -18.91
CA LYS A 55 4.80 2.90 -19.31
C LYS A 55 6.06 2.18 -18.85
N ALA A 56 6.91 1.82 -19.79
CA ALA A 56 8.19 1.16 -19.57
C ALA A 56 9.30 1.95 -20.27
N GLY A 57 10.04 2.76 -19.52
CA GLY A 57 10.97 3.72 -20.09
C GLY A 57 10.26 4.73 -20.99
N GLN A 58 10.64 4.81 -22.26
CA GLN A 58 10.00 5.67 -23.25
C GLN A 58 8.78 5.02 -23.93
N ASN A 59 8.57 3.72 -23.73
CA ASN A 59 7.48 3.00 -24.38
C ASN A 59 6.21 3.09 -23.55
N THR A 60 5.08 3.35 -24.23
CA THR A 60 3.74 3.25 -23.64
C THR A 60 2.98 2.15 -24.38
N ILE A 61 2.50 1.17 -23.63
CA ILE A 61 1.85 -0.02 -24.15
C ILE A 61 0.42 -0.06 -23.63
N THR A 62 -0.55 -0.13 -24.54
CA THR A 62 -1.97 -0.20 -24.17
C THR A 62 -2.34 -1.61 -23.70
N LEU A 63 -3.04 -1.69 -22.57
CA LEU A 63 -3.57 -2.94 -22.06
C LEU A 63 -4.73 -3.44 -22.94
N GLN A 64 -4.79 -4.75 -23.12
CA GLN A 64 -5.86 -5.41 -23.85
C GLN A 64 -6.70 -6.25 -22.90
N ASN A 65 -7.99 -6.42 -23.20
CA ASN A 65 -8.91 -7.28 -22.43
C ASN A 65 -8.90 -7.02 -20.92
N VAL A 66 -8.93 -5.75 -20.51
CA VAL A 66 -8.95 -5.37 -19.10
C VAL A 66 -10.29 -5.76 -18.48
N GLN A 67 -10.25 -6.63 -17.47
CA GLN A 67 -11.43 -7.14 -16.77
C GLN A 67 -11.19 -7.09 -15.26
N LEU A 68 -12.20 -6.68 -14.52
CA LEU A 68 -12.20 -6.72 -13.06
C LEU A 68 -13.34 -7.63 -12.61
N GLN A 69 -13.00 -8.71 -11.90
CA GLN A 69 -13.95 -9.64 -11.29
C GLN A 69 -13.72 -9.67 -9.78
N GLY A 70 -14.57 -8.99 -9.02
CA GLY A 70 -14.34 -8.78 -7.58
C GLY A 70 -13.05 -8.00 -7.34
N GLU A 71 -12.09 -8.62 -6.67
CA GLU A 71 -10.76 -8.05 -6.39
C GLU A 71 -9.69 -8.46 -7.42
N GLU A 72 -10.02 -9.30 -8.41
CA GLU A 72 -9.07 -9.77 -9.42
C GLU A 72 -9.14 -8.90 -10.69
N LEU A 73 -8.06 -8.17 -10.96
CA LEU A 73 -7.80 -7.50 -12.22
C LEU A 73 -7.06 -8.45 -13.17
N SER A 74 -7.59 -8.68 -14.36
CA SER A 74 -6.93 -9.43 -15.42
C SER A 74 -6.84 -8.63 -16.70
N PHE A 75 -5.73 -8.76 -17.42
CA PHE A 75 -5.51 -8.09 -18.70
C PHE A 75 -4.38 -8.77 -19.49
N LYS A 76 -4.23 -8.37 -20.75
CA LYS A 76 -3.14 -8.77 -21.64
C LYS A 76 -2.25 -7.56 -21.92
N LEU A 77 -0.93 -7.77 -21.89
CA LEU A 77 0.08 -6.78 -22.19
C LEU A 77 0.92 -7.24 -23.38
N PRO A 78 0.76 -6.64 -24.58
CA PRO A 78 1.62 -6.94 -25.72
C PRO A 78 3.01 -6.36 -25.49
N TRP A 79 4.02 -7.21 -25.33
CA TRP A 79 5.40 -6.81 -25.06
C TRP A 79 6.31 -7.34 -26.16
N ASP A 80 6.85 -6.42 -26.97
CA ASP A 80 7.61 -6.74 -28.19
C ASP A 80 6.88 -7.75 -29.09
N TYR A 81 7.36 -8.99 -29.14
CA TYR A 81 6.83 -10.08 -29.98
C TYR A 81 5.95 -11.07 -29.23
N MET A 82 5.67 -10.84 -27.94
CA MET A 82 4.87 -11.73 -27.10
C MET A 82 3.69 -11.00 -26.44
N VAL A 83 2.74 -11.79 -25.90
CA VAL A 83 1.61 -11.26 -25.13
C VAL A 83 1.65 -11.87 -23.74
N LEU A 84 1.83 -11.02 -22.73
CA LEU A 84 1.77 -11.41 -21.34
C LEU A 84 0.31 -11.40 -20.87
N THR A 85 -0.13 -12.45 -20.19
CA THR A 85 -1.43 -12.48 -19.51
C THR A 85 -1.22 -12.26 -18.03
N LEU A 86 -1.78 -11.20 -17.47
CA LEU A 86 -1.61 -10.83 -16.06
C LEU A 86 -2.90 -11.08 -15.29
N LYS A 87 -2.75 -11.58 -14.07
CA LYS A 87 -3.82 -11.69 -13.07
C LYS A 87 -3.30 -11.13 -11.76
N LEU A 88 -3.91 -10.04 -11.29
CA LEU A 88 -3.51 -9.32 -10.10
C LEU A 88 -4.70 -9.22 -9.15
N ARG A 89 -4.50 -9.60 -7.89
CA ARG A 89 -5.49 -9.41 -6.83
C ARG A 89 -5.19 -8.13 -6.06
N LEU A 90 -6.20 -7.28 -5.94
CA LEU A 90 -6.17 -6.03 -5.20
C LEU A 90 -6.33 -6.27 -3.69
N ALA A 91 -5.47 -5.64 -2.91
CA ALA A 91 -5.53 -5.56 -1.45
C ALA A 91 -5.13 -4.14 -1.01
N GLY A 92 -6.10 -3.22 -0.94
CA GLY A 92 -5.87 -1.82 -0.59
C GLY A 92 -5.08 -1.06 -1.67
N ASP A 93 -3.87 -0.59 -1.32
CA ASP A 93 -2.98 0.15 -2.23
C ASP A 93 -1.87 -0.72 -2.85
N GLU A 94 -2.01 -2.05 -2.73
CA GLU A 94 -1.13 -3.03 -3.34
C GLU A 94 -1.95 -4.04 -4.17
N MET A 95 -1.42 -4.45 -5.31
CA MET A 95 -1.90 -5.60 -6.07
C MET A 95 -0.79 -6.64 -6.20
N LYS A 96 -1.14 -7.91 -6.03
CA LYS A 96 -0.21 -9.04 -6.20
C LYS A 96 -0.76 -10.07 -7.15
N GLY A 97 0.11 -10.69 -7.92
CA GLY A 97 -0.27 -11.84 -8.71
C GLY A 97 0.88 -12.31 -9.58
N THR A 98 0.55 -12.77 -10.78
CA THR A 98 1.51 -13.36 -11.71
C THR A 98 1.22 -12.90 -13.14
N PHE A 99 2.25 -13.02 -13.98
CA PHE A 99 2.09 -13.01 -15.42
C PHE A 99 2.37 -14.40 -16.01
N ALA A 100 1.81 -14.69 -17.17
CA ALA A 100 2.09 -15.87 -17.97
C ALA A 100 2.39 -15.47 -19.42
N THR A 101 3.20 -16.27 -20.10
CA THR A 101 3.48 -16.14 -21.54
C THR A 101 2.73 -17.24 -22.31
N ALA A 102 2.79 -17.22 -23.63
CA ALA A 102 2.26 -18.31 -24.45
C ALA A 102 3.06 -19.62 -24.27
N GLU A 103 4.32 -19.54 -23.85
CA GLU A 103 5.24 -20.67 -23.72
C GLU A 103 5.18 -21.33 -22.33
N GLY A 104 4.55 -20.67 -21.35
CA GLY A 104 4.39 -21.21 -20.00
C GLY A 104 4.15 -20.15 -18.94
N ASP A 105 4.21 -20.60 -17.68
CA ASP A 105 4.10 -19.73 -16.52
C ASP A 105 5.25 -18.70 -16.51
N GLY A 106 4.90 -17.45 -16.22
CA GLY A 106 5.89 -16.37 -16.05
C GLY A 106 6.32 -16.28 -14.59
N GLY A 107 6.33 -15.06 -14.05
CA GLY A 107 6.75 -14.82 -12.67
C GLY A 107 5.84 -13.87 -11.88
N PRO A 108 6.20 -13.57 -10.62
CA PRO A 108 5.39 -12.78 -9.73
C PRO A 108 5.37 -11.30 -10.15
N VAL A 109 4.23 -10.66 -9.90
CA VAL A 109 4.01 -9.23 -10.14
C VAL A 109 3.47 -8.60 -8.86
N VAL A 110 4.06 -7.47 -8.47
CA VAL A 110 3.59 -6.60 -7.40
C VAL A 110 3.39 -5.19 -7.97
N ALA A 111 2.21 -4.61 -7.76
CA ALA A 111 1.92 -3.24 -8.12
C ALA A 111 1.51 -2.43 -6.89
N ARG A 112 2.03 -1.21 -6.75
CA ARG A 112 1.71 -0.29 -5.64
C ARG A 112 1.19 1.02 -6.16
N ARG A 113 0.10 1.56 -5.61
CA ARG A 113 -0.52 2.77 -6.13
C ARG A 113 0.44 3.96 -6.07
N ILE A 114 0.63 4.64 -7.21
CA ILE A 114 1.30 5.94 -7.34
C ILE A 114 0.23 7.01 -7.15
N GLY A 115 0.42 7.91 -6.19
CA GLY A 115 -0.59 8.90 -5.81
C GLY A 115 -1.55 8.43 -4.72
N ALA A 116 -1.47 7.16 -4.28
CA ALA A 116 -1.51 6.96 -2.84
C ALA A 116 -0.41 7.86 -2.27
N PRO A 117 -0.62 8.58 -1.16
CA PRO A 117 0.46 9.34 -0.56
C PRO A 117 1.64 8.36 -0.47
N ALA A 118 2.72 8.62 -1.21
CA ALA A 118 4.01 8.05 -0.86
C ALA A 118 4.08 8.32 0.63
N ALA A 119 4.11 7.28 1.47
CA ALA A 119 4.10 7.47 2.93
C ALA A 119 5.06 8.62 3.19
N ALA A 120 4.55 9.78 3.59
CA ALA A 120 5.24 11.05 3.33
C ALA A 120 6.45 11.12 4.25
N GLY A 121 7.55 10.48 3.85
CA GLY A 121 8.49 9.87 4.77
C GLY A 121 7.83 9.15 5.97
N PRO A 122 8.64 8.76 6.94
CA PRO A 122 8.15 8.48 8.27
C PRO A 122 7.84 9.76 9.08
N ALA A 123 8.10 10.96 8.54
CA ALA A 123 7.78 12.22 9.20
C ALA A 123 6.27 12.42 9.38
N GLY A 124 5.89 13.13 10.45
CA GLY A 124 4.51 13.42 10.82
C GLY A 124 4.11 12.83 12.17
N ARG A 125 2.83 13.01 12.50
CA ARG A 125 2.20 12.42 13.68
C ARG A 125 1.50 11.12 13.32
N TRP A 126 1.65 10.14 14.19
CA TRP A 126 1.19 8.78 14.01
C TRP A 126 0.47 8.30 15.26
N LYS A 127 -0.76 7.80 15.10
CA LYS A 127 -1.46 7.03 16.13
C LYS A 127 -1.04 5.59 16.03
N VAL A 128 -0.25 5.13 16.98
CA VAL A 128 0.29 3.76 17.03
C VAL A 128 -0.58 2.91 17.94
N THR A 129 -1.03 1.76 17.43
CA THR A 129 -1.69 0.72 18.22
C THR A 129 -0.71 -0.43 18.41
N VAL A 130 -0.42 -0.75 19.66
CA VAL A 130 0.45 -1.85 20.07
C VAL A 130 -0.43 -2.98 20.62
N VAL A 131 -0.20 -4.20 20.17
CA VAL A 131 -0.85 -5.39 20.72
C VAL A 131 0.16 -6.15 21.57
N THR A 132 -0.09 -6.21 22.88
CA THR A 132 0.78 -6.95 23.80
C THR A 132 0.65 -8.47 23.61
N ASP A 133 1.62 -9.21 24.14
CA ASP A 133 1.59 -10.69 24.23
C ASP A 133 0.31 -11.24 24.90
N SER A 134 -0.24 -10.49 25.84
CA SER A 134 -1.51 -10.73 26.53
C SER A 134 -2.75 -10.35 25.70
N GLY A 135 -2.59 -9.87 24.47
CA GLY A 135 -3.66 -9.43 23.58
C GLY A 135 -4.27 -8.07 23.95
N ARG A 136 -3.65 -7.31 24.87
CA ARG A 136 -4.10 -5.98 25.25
C ARG A 136 -3.65 -4.97 24.21
N GLU A 137 -4.56 -4.11 23.78
CA GLU A 137 -4.23 -2.98 22.94
C GLU A 137 -3.80 -1.77 23.77
N MET A 138 -2.69 -1.15 23.39
CA MET A 138 -2.26 0.15 23.89
C MET A 138 -2.14 1.13 22.73
N LYS A 139 -2.62 2.36 22.92
CA LYS A 139 -2.57 3.42 21.91
C LYS A 139 -1.59 4.49 22.36
N VAL A 140 -0.71 4.93 21.48
CA VAL A 140 0.25 6.00 21.75
C VAL A 140 0.35 6.90 20.53
N ASP A 141 0.71 8.16 20.75
CA ASP A 141 0.98 9.09 19.66
C ASP A 141 2.49 9.20 19.46
N VAL A 142 2.95 9.14 18.22
CA VAL A 142 4.36 9.28 17.85
C VAL A 142 4.49 10.42 16.84
N GLU A 143 5.33 11.41 17.15
CA GLU A 143 5.69 12.49 16.24
C GLU A 143 7.12 12.29 15.77
N LEU A 144 7.33 12.23 14.46
CA LEU A 144 8.65 12.14 13.82
C LEU A 144 8.88 13.39 12.98
N LYS A 145 10.05 14.01 13.11
CA LYS A 145 10.46 15.20 12.35
C LYS A 145 11.80 14.96 11.71
N GLU A 146 11.92 15.36 10.45
CA GLU A 146 13.16 15.41 9.72
C GLU A 146 13.58 16.87 9.52
N ASP A 147 14.85 17.17 9.80
CA ASP A 147 15.47 18.45 9.50
C ASP A 147 16.85 18.21 8.88
N ALA A 148 17.00 18.51 7.59
CA ALA A 148 18.23 18.32 6.82
C ALA A 148 18.92 16.94 7.01
N GLY A 149 18.14 15.86 7.03
CA GLY A 149 18.63 14.48 7.21
C GLY A 149 18.84 14.06 8.68
N LYS A 150 18.61 14.96 9.65
CA LYS A 150 18.58 14.63 11.07
C LYS A 150 17.15 14.32 11.50
N TRP A 151 16.97 13.17 12.13
CA TRP A 151 15.67 12.75 12.65
C TRP A 151 15.55 13.05 14.14
N THR A 152 14.39 13.59 14.52
CA THR A 152 13.96 13.76 15.91
C THR A 152 12.57 13.17 16.06
N GLY A 153 12.20 12.81 17.28
CA GLY A 153 10.86 12.34 17.52
C GLY A 153 10.48 12.27 18.98
N THR A 154 9.19 12.16 19.20
CA THR A 154 8.56 12.18 20.51
C THR A 154 7.45 11.15 20.54
N ILE A 155 7.35 10.40 21.63
CA ILE A 155 6.19 9.55 21.93
C ILE A 155 5.38 10.20 23.05
N THR A 156 4.04 10.13 22.94
CA THR A 156 3.10 10.54 23.98
C THR A 156 2.22 9.36 24.36
N THR A 157 2.22 9.00 25.64
CA THR A 157 1.40 7.92 26.20
C THR A 157 -0.02 8.42 26.52
N PRO A 158 -1.01 7.51 26.73
CA PRO A 158 -2.40 7.90 27.00
C PRO A 158 -2.62 8.81 28.20
N ASP A 159 -1.72 8.75 29.18
CA ASP A 159 -1.71 9.60 30.37
C ASP A 159 -1.13 11.00 30.11
N GLY A 160 -0.71 11.29 28.87
CA GLY A 160 -0.15 12.56 28.43
C GLY A 160 1.34 12.72 28.69
N MET A 161 2.02 11.69 29.23
CA MET A 161 3.48 11.73 29.40
C MET A 161 4.17 11.68 28.04
N SER A 162 5.20 12.52 27.87
CA SER A 162 5.91 12.70 26.61
C SER A 162 7.39 12.39 26.77
N LEU A 163 7.94 11.53 25.90
CA LEU A 163 9.33 11.07 25.95
C LEU A 163 10.02 11.27 24.60
N PRO A 164 11.29 11.71 24.57
CA PRO A 164 12.06 11.78 23.33
C PRO A 164 12.45 10.38 22.85
N LEU A 165 12.46 10.19 21.53
CA LEU A 165 12.96 8.98 20.90
C LEU A 165 14.48 9.04 20.73
N ALA A 166 15.14 7.90 20.83
CA ALA A 166 16.58 7.74 20.63
C ALA A 166 16.88 6.87 19.40
N ASP A 167 18.11 6.96 18.89
CA ASP A 167 18.63 6.13 17.78
C ASP A 167 17.68 6.02 16.57
N ILE A 168 17.10 7.16 16.16
CA ILE A 168 16.17 7.19 15.03
C ILE A 168 16.93 6.96 13.73
N VAL A 169 16.63 5.86 13.06
CA VAL A 169 17.10 5.52 11.72
C VAL A 169 15.87 5.45 10.81
N ALA A 170 15.78 6.37 9.87
CA ALA A 170 14.61 6.52 9.01
C ALA A 170 15.03 6.61 7.54
N SER A 171 14.21 5.99 6.68
CA SER A 171 14.29 6.03 5.23
C SER A 171 12.89 6.04 4.65
N ALA A 172 12.76 6.15 3.33
CA ALA A 172 11.46 6.05 2.64
C ALA A 172 10.79 4.67 2.81
N GLN A 173 11.53 3.62 3.20
CA GLN A 173 11.04 2.23 3.22
C GLN A 173 10.93 1.66 4.63
N ALA A 174 11.58 2.26 5.62
CA ALA A 174 11.58 1.76 6.99
C ALA A 174 11.97 2.86 7.98
N VAL A 175 11.47 2.74 9.21
CA VAL A 175 11.89 3.53 10.36
C VAL A 175 12.16 2.62 11.56
N SER A 176 13.22 2.89 12.29
CA SER A 176 13.53 2.27 13.56
C SER A 176 13.97 3.33 14.57
N PHE A 177 13.61 3.14 15.83
CA PHE A 177 14.02 4.00 16.93
C PHE A 177 13.91 3.26 18.26
N LYS A 178 14.46 3.86 19.31
CA LYS A 178 14.36 3.39 20.68
C LYS A 178 13.52 4.33 21.53
N ILE A 179 12.76 3.75 22.46
CA ILE A 179 12.06 4.48 23.53
C ILE A 179 12.78 4.16 24.84
N PRO A 180 13.59 5.08 25.38
CA PRO A 180 14.30 4.86 26.63
C PRO A 180 13.33 4.95 27.81
N THR A 181 13.40 3.97 28.73
CA THR A 181 12.72 3.98 30.03
C THR A 181 13.72 3.62 31.14
N ASP A 182 13.32 3.77 32.39
CA ASP A 182 14.14 3.41 33.56
C ASP A 182 14.49 1.90 33.60
N GLN A 183 13.71 1.07 32.89
CA GLN A 183 13.89 -0.39 32.84
C GLN A 183 14.66 -0.86 31.60
N GLY A 184 15.09 0.08 30.74
CA GLY A 184 15.79 -0.22 29.49
C GLY A 184 15.08 0.38 28.28
N SER A 185 15.53 0.04 27.08
CA SER A 185 14.97 0.61 25.84
C SER A 185 14.04 -0.35 25.13
N PHE A 186 12.86 0.12 24.75
CA PHE A 186 12.04 -0.56 23.76
C PHE A 186 12.60 -0.27 22.37
N VAL A 187 12.70 -1.28 21.51
CA VAL A 187 13.13 -1.14 20.13
C VAL A 187 11.92 -1.23 19.22
N ILE A 188 11.70 -0.21 18.39
CA ILE A 188 10.60 -0.15 17.43
C ILE A 188 11.15 -0.27 16.01
N LYS A 189 10.48 -1.06 15.17
CA LYS A 189 10.78 -1.19 13.74
C LYS A 189 9.46 -1.17 12.97
N MET A 190 9.33 -0.26 12.01
CA MET A 190 8.13 -0.12 11.17
C MET A 190 8.50 0.04 9.70
N ALA A 191 7.61 -0.42 8.82
CA ALA A 191 7.66 -0.19 7.39
C ALA A 191 6.30 0.31 6.89
N PRO A 192 6.25 1.09 5.79
CA PRO A 192 4.99 1.51 5.19
C PRO A 192 4.13 0.32 4.75
N GLU A 193 2.83 0.39 5.07
CA GLU A 193 1.81 -0.57 4.61
C GLU A 193 0.51 0.20 4.31
N GLY A 194 0.16 0.29 3.02
CA GLY A 194 -0.94 1.13 2.55
C GLY A 194 -0.75 2.60 2.94
N ALA A 195 -1.79 3.22 3.52
CA ALA A 195 -1.74 4.59 4.04
C ALA A 195 -1.08 4.73 5.43
N GLY A 196 -0.65 3.62 6.04
CA GLY A 196 -0.10 3.57 7.40
C GLY A 196 1.28 2.94 7.47
N MET A 197 1.66 2.50 8.67
CA MET A 197 2.81 1.63 8.88
C MET A 197 2.42 0.39 9.69
N LYS A 198 3.19 -0.68 9.51
CA LYS A 198 3.14 -1.86 10.35
C LYS A 198 4.54 -2.23 10.80
N GLY A 199 4.62 -2.86 11.96
CA GLY A 199 5.91 -3.16 12.55
C GLY A 199 5.84 -4.05 13.78
N THR A 200 6.97 -4.09 14.46
CA THR A 200 7.14 -4.80 15.72
C THR A 200 7.79 -3.90 16.76
N TYR A 201 7.52 -4.23 18.02
CA TYR A 201 8.30 -3.74 19.15
C TYR A 201 9.03 -4.89 19.82
N THR A 202 10.15 -4.58 20.46
CA THR A 202 10.87 -5.48 21.37
C THR A 202 11.10 -4.76 22.68
N THR A 203 10.72 -5.38 23.78
CA THR A 203 10.90 -4.88 25.15
C THR A 203 12.34 -5.11 25.65
N PRO A 204 12.77 -4.44 26.74
CA PRO A 204 14.10 -4.65 27.31
C PRO A 204 14.42 -6.09 27.73
N ASP A 205 13.40 -6.85 28.15
CA ASP A 205 13.47 -8.27 28.50
C ASP A 205 13.37 -9.21 27.28
N GLY A 206 13.29 -8.67 26.06
CA GLY A 206 13.35 -9.42 24.80
C GLY A 206 12.01 -9.92 24.27
N VAL A 207 10.90 -9.61 24.95
CA VAL A 207 9.55 -9.92 24.48
C VAL A 207 9.25 -9.06 23.26
N SER A 208 8.64 -9.65 22.23
CA SER A 208 8.28 -8.93 21.01
C SER A 208 6.79 -9.04 20.71
N GLY A 209 6.24 -8.00 20.10
CA GLY A 209 4.85 -7.98 19.66
C GLY A 209 4.65 -7.10 18.43
N ASN A 210 3.42 -7.05 17.95
CA ASN A 210 3.06 -6.36 16.72
C ASN A 210 2.48 -4.98 17.01
N LEU A 211 2.66 -4.08 16.04
CA LEU A 211 2.05 -2.76 16.08
C LEU A 211 1.65 -2.28 14.69
N THR A 212 0.68 -1.37 14.66
CA THR A 212 0.23 -0.65 13.48
C THR A 212 0.22 0.84 13.76
N ALA A 213 0.44 1.67 12.74
CA ALA A 213 0.42 3.12 12.84
C ALA A 213 -0.43 3.74 11.73
N ALA A 214 -1.25 4.72 12.08
CA ALA A 214 -2.08 5.48 11.15
C ALA A 214 -1.89 6.99 11.38
N ARG A 215 -2.10 7.79 10.33
CA ARG A 215 -2.09 9.27 10.43
C ARG A 215 -3.45 9.80 10.91
#